data_AF-A0AAJ4IDJ7-F1
#
_entry.id   AF-A0AAJ4IDJ7-F1
#
_cell.length_a   1.000
_cell.length_b   1.000
_cell.length_c   1.000
_cell.angle_alpha   90.00
_cell.angle_beta   90.00
_cell.angle_gamma   90.00
#
_symmetry.space_group_name_H-M   'P 1'
#
loop_
_entity.id
_entity.type
_entity.pdbx_description
1 polymer ?
#
loop_
_entity_poly.entity_id
_entity_poly.type
_entity_poly.pdbx_seq_one_letter_code
_entity_poly.pdbx_strand_id
1 'polypeptide(L)'
;MRTRFRDFKYKGFTGTVERLEDGSFSGKVNDLNEGFSYLAPSHSELEVQFKNRVDYFYELCTMLGVEPEIIGRVKSRSWPYFLLFLIAVFVMAGLLWFYAHEFPLSEVASQSNSKLDWFDKSGSFFNNYSAPLLSFLSFMGLLFTIYQQNRSHQLSLKELALTREELELTRKEIEKTTIANEEQAEALRQQVVEAQSAAAEQKALAQEQRKATQIQQFETSFYALLAEHNQALTELINAAKGNNDDIVNISSIAFYSMHDCLKEIQDNAQLCRYFRMLYQILKFVVTNHVSNLNRDFSNEYLQSDVSEEEKRYASLIRAMLPQNVLGILAVNCCAGYEPEHSYHKYFLVLQRYSFLEHLNVDTALTYREMDYRHPNAMAIVIQSYSPTAFGTSESLVKLEKKFRKYLEYENPESDHIIFVLGKGKKGSVYEKMTKIEHAWNCPFWAVLN
;
A
#
# COMPACT_ATOMS: atom_id res chain seq x y z
N MET A 1 47.14 44.30 -27.07
CA MET A 1 47.75 44.13 -28.42
C MET A 1 46.81 43.22 -29.21
N ARG A 2 45.95 43.77 -30.10
CA ARG A 2 44.95 42.97 -30.85
C ARG A 2 45.62 42.31 -32.05
N THR A 3 45.89 41.00 -31.98
CA THR A 3 46.30 40.20 -33.14
C THR A 3 45.08 39.86 -33.98
N ARG A 4 44.89 40.54 -35.11
CA ARG A 4 43.91 40.14 -36.14
C ARG A 4 44.36 38.83 -36.80
N PHE A 5 43.54 37.79 -36.69
CA PHE A 5 43.70 36.56 -37.47
C PHE A 5 42.73 36.57 -38.67
N ARG A 6 43.05 35.76 -39.69
CA ARG A 6 42.45 35.74 -41.04
C ARG A 6 40.91 35.77 -41.04
N ASP A 7 40.33 36.48 -41.99
CA ASP A 7 38.88 36.50 -42.23
C ASP A 7 38.38 35.14 -42.77
N PHE A 8 37.23 34.67 -42.29
CA PHE A 8 36.55 33.50 -42.82
C PHE A 8 35.73 33.86 -44.07
N LYS A 9 35.63 32.93 -45.03
CA LYS A 9 34.80 33.07 -46.23
C LYS A 9 33.98 31.81 -46.48
N TYR A 10 32.67 31.95 -46.62
CA TYR A 10 31.77 30.82 -46.90
C TYR A 10 30.49 31.31 -47.60
N LYS A 11 30.11 30.65 -48.70
CA LYS A 11 28.90 30.97 -49.51
C LYS A 11 28.75 32.46 -49.86
N GLY A 12 29.85 33.16 -50.12
CA GLY A 12 29.86 34.59 -50.46
C GLY A 12 29.86 35.55 -49.27
N PHE A 13 29.71 35.05 -48.04
CA PHE A 13 29.77 35.82 -46.80
C PHE A 13 31.19 35.88 -46.25
N THR A 14 31.52 37.01 -45.59
CA THR A 14 32.79 37.20 -44.89
C THR A 14 32.60 37.29 -43.37
N GLY A 15 33.51 36.68 -42.61
CA GLY A 15 33.48 36.61 -41.16
C GLY A 15 34.74 37.16 -40.50
N THR A 16 34.59 37.88 -39.39
CA THR A 16 35.70 38.41 -38.58
C THR A 16 36.12 37.44 -37.47
N VAL A 17 37.38 37.51 -37.04
CA VAL A 17 37.92 36.69 -35.94
C VAL A 17 38.65 37.57 -34.93
N GLU A 18 38.17 37.60 -33.69
CA GLU A 18 38.79 38.29 -32.56
C GLU A 18 39.04 37.30 -31.41
N ARG A 19 40.20 37.40 -30.75
CA ARG A 19 40.52 36.61 -29.55
C ARG A 19 40.19 37.41 -28.30
N LEU A 20 39.43 36.81 -27.39
CA LEU A 20 38.98 37.40 -26.13
C LEU A 20 40.00 37.15 -25.00
N GLU A 21 39.90 37.94 -23.93
CA GLU A 21 40.84 37.91 -22.79
C GLU A 21 40.78 36.59 -22.00
N ASP A 22 39.66 35.90 -22.04
CA ASP A 22 39.44 34.58 -21.43
C ASP A 22 40.04 33.41 -22.25
N GLY A 23 40.67 33.72 -23.40
CA GLY A 23 41.28 32.74 -24.28
C GLY A 23 40.34 32.20 -25.37
N SER A 24 39.05 32.52 -25.34
CA SER A 24 38.06 32.16 -26.37
C SER A 24 38.16 33.06 -27.62
N PHE A 25 37.43 32.70 -28.68
CA PHE A 25 37.36 33.47 -29.93
C PHE A 25 35.93 33.92 -30.21
N SER A 26 35.78 35.12 -30.77
CA SER A 26 34.52 35.69 -31.22
C SER A 26 34.61 36.16 -32.67
N GLY A 27 33.47 36.24 -33.35
CA GLY A 27 33.38 36.72 -34.71
C GLY A 27 31.99 37.23 -35.08
N LYS A 28 31.92 38.01 -36.15
CA LYS A 28 30.66 38.49 -36.76
C LYS A 28 30.66 38.23 -38.25
N VAL A 29 29.48 37.95 -38.82
CA VAL A 29 29.28 37.90 -40.28
C VAL A 29 29.09 39.33 -40.78
N ASN A 30 30.00 39.83 -41.62
CA ASN A 30 30.02 41.24 -42.03
C ASN A 30 28.82 41.63 -42.90
N ASP A 31 28.31 40.70 -43.71
CA ASP A 31 27.27 40.97 -44.71
C ASP A 31 25.84 40.77 -44.14
N LEU A 32 25.72 40.51 -42.83
CA LEU A 32 24.46 40.31 -42.12
C LEU A 32 24.31 41.32 -40.96
N ASN A 33 23.07 41.57 -40.55
CA ASN A 33 22.75 42.55 -39.50
C ASN A 33 23.34 42.13 -38.12
N GLU A 34 23.41 43.06 -37.16
CA GLU A 34 24.21 42.91 -35.91
C GLU A 34 23.94 41.66 -35.02
N GLY A 35 22.89 40.88 -35.30
CA GLY A 35 22.54 39.65 -34.60
C GLY A 35 23.31 38.38 -34.99
N PHE A 36 24.16 38.40 -36.03
CA PHE A 36 24.89 37.21 -36.51
C PHE A 36 26.34 37.15 -35.99
N SER A 37 26.48 37.20 -34.65
CA SER A 37 27.74 36.93 -33.96
C SER A 37 27.88 35.47 -33.54
N TYR A 38 29.11 34.99 -33.43
CA TYR A 38 29.44 33.64 -33.00
C TYR A 38 30.66 33.64 -32.06
N LEU A 39 30.71 32.67 -31.16
CA LEU A 39 31.75 32.51 -30.14
C LEU A 39 32.12 31.03 -30.05
N ALA A 40 33.41 30.73 -29.91
CA ALA A 40 33.89 29.37 -29.75
C ALA A 40 35.21 29.33 -28.95
N PRO A 41 35.50 28.26 -28.20
CA PRO A 41 36.72 28.15 -27.43
C PRO A 41 37.96 27.85 -28.29
N SER A 42 37.79 27.43 -29.55
CA SER A 42 38.88 27.16 -30.49
C SER A 42 38.63 27.79 -31.87
N HIS A 43 39.70 28.10 -32.60
CA HIS A 43 39.61 28.68 -33.95
C HIS A 43 38.90 27.75 -34.96
N SER A 44 39.12 26.44 -34.86
CA SER A 44 38.46 25.45 -35.72
C SER A 44 36.95 25.38 -35.47
N GLU A 45 36.52 25.46 -34.20
CA GLU A 45 35.10 25.50 -33.87
C GLU A 45 34.47 26.84 -34.23
N LEU A 46 35.23 27.94 -34.19
CA LEU A 46 34.74 29.25 -34.61
C LEU A 46 34.38 29.27 -36.10
N GLU A 47 35.17 28.62 -36.95
CA GLU A 47 34.86 28.47 -38.38
C GLU A 47 33.58 27.64 -38.60
N VAL A 48 33.38 26.59 -37.80
CA VAL A 48 32.14 25.79 -37.83
C VAL A 48 30.94 26.64 -37.41
N GLN A 49 31.07 27.41 -36.33
CA GLN A 49 30.01 28.31 -35.87
C GLN A 49 29.68 29.41 -36.91
N PHE A 50 30.70 29.94 -37.59
CA PHE A 50 30.50 30.86 -38.72
C PHE A 50 29.66 30.23 -39.84
N LYS A 51 30.04 29.01 -40.29
CA LYS A 51 29.29 28.29 -41.33
C LYS A 51 27.86 27.99 -40.91
N ASN A 52 27.66 27.55 -39.67
CA ASN A 52 26.34 27.29 -39.09
C ASN A 52 25.47 28.55 -39.07
N ARG A 53 26.03 29.73 -38.79
CA ARG A 53 25.28 31.00 -38.82
C ARG A 53 24.87 31.42 -40.22
N VAL A 54 25.74 31.20 -41.21
CA VAL A 54 25.41 31.43 -42.62
C VAL A 54 24.33 30.43 -43.07
N ASP A 55 24.46 29.15 -42.74
CA ASP A 55 23.47 28.12 -43.11
C ASP A 55 22.12 28.36 -42.43
N TYR A 56 22.10 28.79 -41.17
CA TYR A 56 20.89 29.21 -40.46
C TYR A 56 20.18 30.39 -41.16
N PHE A 57 20.95 31.35 -41.71
CA PHE A 57 20.36 32.43 -42.50
C PHE A 57 19.70 31.91 -43.79
N TYR A 58 20.33 30.96 -44.49
CA TYR A 58 19.72 30.30 -45.67
C TYR A 58 18.44 29.54 -45.30
N GLU A 59 18.43 28.82 -44.19
CA GLU A 59 17.23 28.12 -43.70
C GLU A 59 16.11 29.09 -43.35
N LEU A 60 16.43 30.20 -42.67
CA LEU A 60 15.46 31.24 -42.34
C LEU A 60 14.85 31.88 -43.60
N CYS A 61 15.68 32.16 -44.61
CA CYS A 61 15.22 32.64 -45.92
C CYS A 61 14.29 31.62 -46.61
N THR A 62 14.64 30.34 -46.56
CA THR A 62 13.84 29.24 -47.13
C THR A 62 12.49 29.10 -46.44
N MET A 63 12.46 29.19 -45.11
CA MET A 63 11.21 29.15 -44.33
C MET A 63 10.29 30.34 -44.63
N LEU A 64 10.87 31.51 -44.90
CA LEU A 64 10.11 32.71 -45.25
C LEU A 64 9.74 32.77 -46.74
N GLY A 65 10.19 31.81 -47.56
CA GLY A 65 9.96 31.78 -49.00
C GLY A 65 10.64 32.92 -49.76
N VAL A 66 11.71 33.49 -49.20
CA VAL A 66 12.47 34.61 -49.77
C VAL A 66 13.85 34.11 -50.22
N GLU A 67 14.30 34.47 -51.42
CA GLU A 67 15.67 34.15 -51.85
C GLU A 67 16.69 34.90 -50.96
N PRO A 68 17.81 34.25 -50.55
CA PRO A 68 18.80 34.85 -49.66
C PRO A 68 19.52 36.02 -50.37
N GLU A 69 19.01 37.23 -50.17
CA GLU A 69 19.58 38.47 -50.70
C GLU A 69 20.67 38.99 -49.77
N ILE A 70 21.90 39.08 -50.28
CA ILE A 70 22.97 39.88 -49.66
C ILE A 70 22.48 41.33 -49.64
N ILE A 71 22.57 42.02 -48.50
CA ILE A 71 22.14 43.41 -48.33
C ILE A 71 22.74 44.26 -49.47
N GLY A 72 21.94 44.61 -50.49
CA GLY A 72 22.44 45.38 -51.64
C GLY A 72 21.67 45.36 -52.97
N ARG A 73 20.64 44.52 -53.20
CA ARG A 73 19.85 44.60 -54.46
C ARG A 73 18.36 44.33 -54.28
N VAL A 74 17.57 45.39 -54.12
CA VAL A 74 16.10 45.32 -54.29
C VAL A 74 15.75 45.62 -55.75
N LYS A 75 15.01 44.74 -56.43
CA LYS A 75 14.14 45.15 -57.55
C LYS A 75 12.92 44.24 -57.73
N SER A 76 11.82 44.57 -57.05
CA SER A 76 10.47 44.14 -57.45
C SER A 76 10.03 44.95 -58.68
N ARG A 77 9.71 44.27 -59.78
CA ARG A 77 9.42 44.88 -61.10
C ARG A 77 7.93 44.67 -61.44
N SER A 78 7.06 45.58 -60.98
CA SER A 78 5.67 45.78 -61.45
C SER A 78 5.57 46.35 -62.88
N TRP A 79 6.71 46.47 -63.56
CA TRP A 79 6.88 47.08 -64.87
C TRP A 79 6.02 46.51 -66.00
N PRO A 80 5.71 45.19 -66.10
CA PRO A 80 4.94 44.71 -67.26
C PRO A 80 3.50 45.23 -67.26
N TYR A 81 2.87 45.39 -66.09
CA TYR A 81 1.51 45.93 -65.98
C TYR A 81 1.46 47.42 -66.29
N PHE A 82 2.48 48.18 -65.87
CA PHE A 82 2.63 49.59 -66.21
C PHE A 82 2.89 49.81 -67.70
N LEU A 83 3.65 48.91 -68.34
CA LEU A 83 3.90 48.94 -69.78
C LEU A 83 2.62 48.69 -70.59
N LEU A 84 1.81 47.70 -70.20
CA LEU A 84 0.53 47.41 -70.85
C LEU A 84 -0.47 48.58 -70.71
N PHE A 85 -0.53 49.21 -69.54
CA PHE A 85 -1.33 50.42 -69.32
C PHE A 85 -0.88 51.57 -70.23
N LEU A 86 0.42 51.83 -70.32
CA LEU A 86 0.98 52.85 -71.22
C LEU A 86 0.66 52.55 -72.69
N ILE A 87 0.76 51.30 -73.12
CA ILE A 87 0.41 50.89 -74.49
C ILE A 87 -1.07 51.15 -74.78
N ALA A 88 -1.98 50.81 -73.86
CA ALA A 88 -3.41 51.08 -74.04
C ALA A 88 -3.72 52.58 -74.12
N VAL A 89 -3.08 53.39 -73.27
CA VAL A 89 -3.17 54.87 -73.32
C VAL A 89 -2.61 55.40 -74.64
N PHE A 90 -1.50 54.85 -75.13
CA PHE A 90 -0.88 55.26 -76.38
C PHE A 90 -1.74 54.92 -77.60
N VAL A 91 -2.39 53.75 -77.61
CA VAL A 91 -3.33 53.34 -78.66
C VAL A 91 -4.56 54.24 -78.66
N MET A 92 -5.12 54.55 -77.47
CA MET A 92 -6.24 55.48 -77.34
C MET A 92 -5.88 56.91 -77.77
N ALA A 93 -4.71 57.40 -77.37
CA ALA A 93 -4.21 58.72 -77.76
C ALA A 93 -3.89 58.78 -79.27
N GLY A 94 -3.34 57.71 -79.84
CA GLY A 94 -3.07 57.59 -81.28
C GLY A 94 -4.34 57.58 -82.11
N LEU A 95 -5.39 56.88 -81.65
CA LEU A 95 -6.71 56.90 -82.28
C LEU A 95 -7.33 58.30 -82.22
N LEU A 96 -7.26 58.98 -81.07
CA LEU A 96 -7.73 60.36 -80.90
C LEU A 96 -6.94 61.36 -81.77
N TRP A 97 -5.63 61.17 -81.90
CA TRP A 97 -4.78 62.03 -82.72
C TRP A 97 -5.04 61.85 -84.22
N PHE A 98 -5.13 60.60 -84.69
CA PHE A 98 -5.51 60.30 -86.07
C PHE A 98 -6.89 60.89 -86.40
N TYR A 99 -7.83 60.80 -85.48
CA TYR A 99 -9.17 61.39 -85.61
C TYR A 99 -9.15 62.92 -85.74
N ALA A 100 -8.37 63.61 -84.88
CA ALA A 100 -8.26 65.07 -84.93
C ALA A 100 -7.56 65.58 -86.20
N HIS A 101 -6.67 64.77 -86.80
CA HIS A 101 -5.96 65.13 -88.02
C HIS A 101 -6.79 64.87 -89.28
N GLU A 102 -7.49 63.72 -89.36
CA GLU A 102 -8.24 63.36 -90.56
C GLU A 102 -9.60 64.08 -90.65
N PHE A 103 -10.12 64.59 -89.53
CA PHE A 103 -11.38 65.34 -89.47
C PHE A 103 -11.24 66.66 -88.67
N PRO A 104 -10.70 67.75 -89.27
CA PRO A 104 -10.60 69.04 -88.61
C PRO A 104 -11.99 69.66 -88.33
N LEU A 105 -12.23 70.06 -87.08
CA LEU A 105 -13.53 70.47 -86.54
C LEU A 105 -13.87 71.97 -86.72
N SER A 106 -13.11 72.70 -87.53
CA SER A 106 -13.34 74.14 -87.75
C SER A 106 -13.56 74.46 -89.23
N GLU A 107 -14.72 75.07 -89.50
CA GLU A 107 -15.20 75.63 -90.78
C GLU A 107 -16.03 74.75 -91.72
N VAL A 108 -17.13 74.11 -91.25
CA VAL A 108 -18.31 73.91 -92.12
C VAL A 108 -19.60 73.93 -91.29
N ALA A 109 -20.07 75.14 -90.95
CA ALA A 109 -21.43 75.37 -90.50
C ALA A 109 -22.19 76.20 -91.54
N SER A 110 -22.43 75.61 -92.73
CA SER A 110 -23.48 76.08 -93.66
C SER A 110 -23.68 75.11 -94.84
N GLN A 111 -24.27 73.93 -94.61
CA GLN A 111 -25.18 73.21 -95.54
C GLN A 111 -25.56 71.82 -94.95
N SER A 112 -26.83 71.41 -95.09
CA SER A 112 -27.44 70.28 -94.38
C SER A 112 -26.99 68.87 -94.80
N ASN A 113 -26.12 68.71 -95.80
CA ASN A 113 -25.67 67.40 -96.28
C ASN A 113 -24.33 66.92 -95.68
N SER A 114 -23.53 67.78 -95.04
CA SER A 114 -22.19 67.42 -94.56
C SER A 114 -22.18 66.67 -93.22
N LYS A 115 -23.17 66.89 -92.34
CA LYS A 115 -23.29 66.18 -91.05
C LYS A 115 -23.65 64.70 -91.22
N LEU A 116 -24.46 64.36 -92.21
CA LEU A 116 -24.90 62.99 -92.48
C LEU A 116 -23.75 62.16 -93.06
N ASP A 117 -22.99 62.72 -94.01
CA ASP A 117 -21.80 62.09 -94.59
C ASP A 117 -20.68 61.90 -93.55
N TRP A 118 -20.55 62.80 -92.58
CA TRP A 118 -19.64 62.65 -91.45
C TRP A 118 -20.04 61.51 -90.50
N PHE A 119 -21.32 61.41 -90.16
CA PHE A 119 -21.84 60.33 -89.30
C PHE A 119 -21.78 58.97 -90.00
N ASP A 120 -22.04 58.89 -91.31
CA ASP A 120 -21.92 57.66 -92.08
C ASP A 120 -20.45 57.21 -92.21
N LYS A 121 -19.53 58.13 -92.51
CA LYS A 121 -18.09 57.79 -92.59
C LYS A 121 -17.52 57.39 -91.24
N SER A 122 -17.86 58.11 -90.17
CA SER A 122 -17.45 57.77 -88.80
C SER A 122 -18.08 56.46 -88.34
N GLY A 123 -19.37 56.26 -88.60
CA GLY A 123 -20.09 55.02 -88.31
C GLY A 123 -19.47 53.83 -89.04
N SER A 124 -19.09 53.99 -90.32
CA SER A 124 -18.42 52.94 -91.09
C SER A 124 -17.05 52.55 -90.52
N PHE A 125 -16.26 53.50 -90.00
CA PHE A 125 -14.96 53.23 -89.37
C PHE A 125 -15.11 52.49 -88.04
N PHE A 126 -16.03 52.93 -87.17
CA PHE A 126 -16.29 52.22 -85.91
C PHE A 126 -16.86 50.82 -86.13
N ASN A 127 -17.68 50.64 -87.17
CA ASN A 127 -18.28 49.35 -87.49
C ASN A 127 -17.27 48.39 -88.16
N ASN A 128 -16.40 48.90 -89.05
CA ASN A 128 -15.47 48.05 -89.82
C ASN A 128 -14.11 47.84 -89.14
N TYR A 129 -13.62 48.78 -88.33
CA TYR A 129 -12.28 48.73 -87.73
C TYR A 129 -12.31 48.62 -86.21
N SER A 130 -13.15 49.43 -85.54
CA SER A 130 -13.19 49.44 -84.07
C SER A 130 -13.89 48.22 -83.49
N ALA A 131 -14.98 47.73 -84.10
CA ALA A 131 -15.71 46.57 -83.60
C ALA A 131 -14.88 45.26 -83.62
N PRO A 132 -14.14 44.92 -84.70
CA PRO A 132 -13.22 43.77 -84.68
C PRO A 132 -12.08 43.93 -83.67
N LEU A 133 -11.51 45.14 -83.55
CA LEU A 133 -10.44 45.43 -82.58
C LEU A 133 -10.94 45.28 -81.13
N LEU A 134 -12.14 45.78 -80.82
CA LEU A 134 -12.74 45.68 -79.49
C LEU A 134 -13.13 44.23 -79.16
N SER A 135 -13.64 43.48 -80.15
CA SER A 135 -13.93 42.05 -80.01
C SER A 135 -12.65 41.24 -79.74
N PHE A 136 -11.55 41.57 -80.42
CA PHE A 136 -10.23 40.99 -80.16
C PHE A 136 -9.72 41.31 -78.75
N LEU A 137 -9.86 42.56 -78.28
CA LEU A 137 -9.50 42.94 -76.91
C LEU A 137 -10.37 42.23 -75.86
N SER A 138 -11.67 42.05 -76.13
CA SER A 138 -12.58 41.29 -75.27
C SER A 138 -12.20 39.81 -75.20
N PHE A 139 -11.85 39.21 -76.35
CA PHE A 139 -11.32 37.86 -76.43
C PHE A 139 -10.00 37.70 -75.67
N MET A 140 -9.06 38.66 -75.82
CA MET A 140 -7.82 38.69 -75.05
C MET A 140 -8.06 38.86 -73.54
N GLY A 141 -9.06 39.64 -73.14
CA GLY A 141 -9.51 39.75 -71.76
C GLY A 141 -10.06 38.43 -71.21
N LEU A 142 -10.86 37.71 -71.99
CA LEU A 142 -11.37 36.37 -71.65
C LEU A 142 -10.25 35.33 -71.55
N LEU A 143 -9.27 35.36 -72.46
CA LEU A 143 -8.09 34.49 -72.36
C LEU A 143 -7.27 34.81 -71.11
N PHE A 144 -7.15 36.09 -70.76
CA PHE A 144 -6.45 36.52 -69.54
C PHE A 144 -7.19 36.08 -68.27
N THR A 145 -8.51 36.19 -68.21
CA THR A 145 -9.29 35.71 -67.06
C THR A 145 -9.24 34.19 -66.94
N ILE A 146 -9.32 33.44 -68.05
CA ILE A 146 -9.13 31.99 -68.05
C ILE A 146 -7.72 31.61 -67.58
N TYR A 147 -6.69 32.32 -68.03
CA TYR A 147 -5.32 32.13 -67.56
C TYR A 147 -5.19 32.37 -66.05
N GLN A 148 -5.77 33.45 -65.55
CA GLN A 148 -5.74 33.81 -64.13
C GLN A 148 -6.53 32.80 -63.27
N GLN A 149 -7.72 32.40 -63.72
CA GLN A 149 -8.55 31.38 -63.08
C GLN A 149 -7.84 30.03 -63.04
N ASN A 150 -7.21 29.61 -64.13
CA ASN A 150 -6.46 28.36 -64.19
C ASN A 150 -5.26 28.40 -63.22
N ARG A 151 -4.55 29.54 -63.14
CA ARG A 151 -3.45 29.71 -62.16
C ARG A 151 -3.96 29.67 -60.72
N SER A 152 -5.10 30.28 -60.41
CA SER A 152 -5.74 30.23 -59.09
C SER A 152 -6.19 28.82 -58.73
N HIS A 153 -6.78 28.09 -59.69
CA HIS A 153 -7.21 26.72 -59.50
C HIS A 153 -6.02 25.79 -59.22
N GLN A 154 -4.91 25.97 -59.93
CA GLN A 154 -3.67 25.22 -59.69
C GLN A 154 -3.08 25.47 -58.30
N LEU A 155 -3.13 26.71 -57.80
CA LEU A 155 -2.70 27.02 -56.43
C LEU A 155 -3.62 26.36 -55.39
N SER A 156 -4.93 26.43 -55.59
CA SER A 156 -5.90 25.77 -54.70
C SER A 156 -5.72 24.25 -54.66
N LEU A 157 -5.44 23.60 -55.80
CA LEU A 157 -5.13 22.17 -55.83
C LEU A 157 -3.84 21.84 -55.06
N LYS A 158 -2.82 22.71 -55.11
CA LYS A 158 -1.58 22.53 -54.34
C LYS A 158 -1.80 22.71 -52.84
N GLU A 159 -2.59 23.68 -52.42
CA GLU A 159 -2.99 23.87 -51.02
C GLU A 159 -3.79 22.67 -50.50
N LEU A 160 -4.73 22.14 -51.30
CA LEU A 160 -5.46 20.92 -50.96
C LEU A 160 -4.55 19.69 -50.86
N ALA A 161 -3.51 19.61 -51.68
CA ALA A 161 -2.52 18.53 -51.59
C ALA A 161 -1.68 18.64 -50.31
N LEU A 162 -1.18 19.84 -50.01
CA LEU A 162 -0.40 20.11 -48.78
C LEU A 162 -1.24 19.87 -47.51
N THR A 163 -2.49 20.31 -47.48
CA THR A 163 -3.37 20.08 -46.31
C THR A 163 -3.68 18.60 -46.09
N ARG A 164 -3.79 17.79 -47.16
CA ARG A 164 -3.91 16.33 -47.01
C ARG A 164 -2.65 15.72 -46.40
N GLU A 165 -1.49 16.16 -46.86
CA GLU A 165 -0.19 15.71 -46.33
C GLU A 165 -0.02 16.10 -44.85
N GLU A 166 -0.34 17.34 -44.47
CA GLU A 166 -0.33 17.79 -43.08
C GLU A 166 -1.29 16.98 -42.19
N LEU A 167 -2.49 16.67 -42.68
CA LEU A 167 -3.44 15.83 -41.96
C LEU A 167 -2.94 14.39 -41.79
N GLU A 168 -2.26 13.83 -42.79
CA GLU A 168 -1.63 12.52 -42.70
C GLU A 168 -0.49 12.50 -41.66
N LEU A 169 0.35 13.54 -41.65
CA LEU A 169 1.39 13.71 -40.64
C LEU A 169 0.79 13.86 -39.23
N THR A 170 -0.25 14.67 -39.09
CA THR A 170 -0.96 14.88 -37.82
C THR A 170 -1.56 13.57 -37.30
N ARG A 171 -2.16 12.76 -38.18
CA ARG A 171 -2.70 11.44 -37.81
C ARG A 171 -1.60 10.51 -37.30
N LYS A 172 -0.46 10.46 -37.99
CA LYS A 172 0.71 9.64 -37.57
C LYS A 172 1.27 10.11 -36.23
N GLU A 173 1.28 11.42 -35.97
CA GLU A 173 1.77 11.96 -34.72
C GLU A 173 0.79 11.69 -33.57
N ILE A 174 -0.52 11.84 -33.81
CA ILE A 174 -1.56 11.43 -32.87
C ILE A 174 -1.43 9.94 -32.54
N GLU A 175 -1.28 9.08 -33.54
CA GLU A 175 -1.10 7.63 -33.35
C GLU A 175 0.12 7.31 -32.46
N LYS A 176 1.27 7.96 -32.73
CA LYS A 176 2.45 7.83 -31.86
C LYS A 176 2.19 8.30 -30.44
N THR A 177 1.50 9.43 -30.27
CA THR A 177 1.18 9.97 -28.93
C THR A 177 0.18 9.10 -28.18
N THR A 178 -0.78 8.48 -28.87
CA THR A 178 -1.72 7.54 -28.24
C THR A 178 -1.01 6.30 -27.75
N ILE A 179 -0.09 5.74 -28.55
CA ILE A 179 0.72 4.58 -28.14
C ILE A 179 1.61 4.94 -26.94
N ALA A 180 2.30 6.08 -26.99
CA ALA A 180 3.13 6.54 -25.86
C ALA A 180 2.32 6.76 -24.58
N ASN A 181 1.10 7.31 -24.69
CA ASN A 181 0.20 7.50 -23.56
C ASN A 181 -0.31 6.16 -23.01
N GLU A 182 -0.61 5.18 -23.88
CA GLU A 182 -0.99 3.82 -23.49
C GLU A 182 0.15 3.12 -22.74
N GLU A 183 1.37 3.14 -23.28
CA GLU A 183 2.57 2.59 -22.63
C GLU A 183 2.82 3.26 -21.27
N GLN A 184 2.67 4.58 -21.17
CA GLN A 184 2.81 5.30 -19.91
C GLN A 184 1.71 4.92 -18.90
N ALA A 185 0.47 4.75 -19.36
CA ALA A 185 -0.63 4.32 -18.50
C ALA A 185 -0.42 2.87 -18.00
N GLU A 186 0.14 1.99 -18.84
CA GLU A 186 0.52 0.63 -18.45
C GLU A 186 1.66 0.61 -17.44
N ALA A 187 2.74 1.38 -17.67
CA ALA A 187 3.85 1.51 -16.74
C ALA A 187 3.38 2.04 -15.38
N LEU A 188 2.50 3.05 -15.37
CA LEU A 188 1.92 3.59 -14.14
C LEU A 188 1.05 2.55 -13.42
N ARG A 189 0.25 1.77 -14.18
CA ARG A 189 -0.55 0.67 -13.60
C ARG A 189 0.35 -0.38 -12.95
N GLN A 190 1.45 -0.76 -13.60
CA GLN A 190 2.43 -1.69 -13.02
C GLN A 190 3.05 -1.13 -11.73
N GLN A 191 3.45 0.14 -11.74
CA GLN A 191 4.00 0.80 -10.55
C GLN A 191 3.02 0.84 -9.38
N VAL A 192 1.72 1.06 -9.64
CA VAL A 192 0.68 1.01 -8.60
C VAL A 192 0.52 -0.40 -8.04
N VAL A 193 0.56 -1.43 -8.89
CA VAL A 193 0.47 -2.83 -8.45
C VAL A 193 1.67 -3.20 -7.56
N GLU A 194 2.88 -2.84 -7.98
CA GLU A 194 4.10 -3.07 -7.18
C GLU A 194 4.10 -2.29 -5.86
N ALA A 195 3.63 -1.05 -5.87
CA ALA A 195 3.49 -0.26 -4.65
C ALA A 195 2.45 -0.88 -3.69
N GLN A 196 1.35 -1.43 -4.21
CA GLN A 196 0.33 -2.12 -3.42
C GLN A 196 0.85 -3.43 -2.84
N SER A 197 1.59 -4.23 -3.60
CA SER A 197 2.21 -5.47 -3.09
C SER A 197 3.23 -5.16 -2.00
N ALA A 198 4.13 -4.19 -2.23
CA ALA A 198 5.10 -3.76 -1.24
C ALA A 198 4.43 -3.21 0.05
N ALA A 199 3.33 -2.46 -0.08
CA ALA A 199 2.57 -1.98 1.08
C ALA A 199 1.90 -3.13 1.86
N ALA A 200 1.38 -4.15 1.15
CA ALA A 200 0.80 -5.34 1.77
C ALA A 200 1.86 -6.16 2.53
N GLU A 201 3.04 -6.36 1.94
CA GLU A 201 4.19 -7.02 2.56
C GLU A 201 4.67 -6.25 3.81
N GLN A 202 4.81 -4.92 3.71
CA GLN A 202 5.18 -4.09 4.85
C GLN A 202 4.15 -4.17 5.98
N LYS A 203 2.85 -4.19 5.66
CA LYS A 203 1.79 -4.34 6.65
C LYS A 203 1.86 -5.71 7.32
N ALA A 204 2.10 -6.78 6.57
CA ALA A 204 2.26 -8.13 7.11
C ALA A 204 3.47 -8.23 8.05
N LEU A 205 4.62 -7.70 7.62
CA LEU A 205 5.84 -7.65 8.43
C LEU A 205 5.63 -6.84 9.72
N ALA A 206 4.99 -5.67 9.63
CA ALA A 206 4.68 -4.85 10.79
C ALA A 206 3.74 -5.56 11.78
N GLN A 207 2.77 -6.35 11.28
CA GLN A 207 1.90 -7.15 12.13
C GLN A 207 2.66 -8.29 12.84
N GLU A 208 3.58 -8.95 12.13
CA GLU A 208 4.42 -10.02 12.69
C GLU A 208 5.37 -9.47 13.78
N GLN A 209 6.02 -8.33 13.51
CA GLN A 209 6.86 -7.64 14.49
C GLN A 209 6.08 -7.20 15.74
N ARG A 210 4.84 -6.71 15.56
CA ARG A 210 3.97 -6.35 16.70
C ARG A 210 3.65 -7.57 17.56
N LYS A 211 3.31 -8.71 16.96
CA LYS A 211 3.05 -9.95 17.69
C LYS A 211 4.31 -10.43 18.42
N ALA A 212 5.46 -10.44 17.75
CA ALA A 212 6.73 -10.81 18.37
C ALA A 212 7.06 -9.91 19.58
N THR A 213 6.83 -8.61 19.46
CA THR A 213 7.02 -7.64 20.56
C THR A 213 6.07 -7.92 21.73
N GLN A 214 4.80 -8.21 21.45
CA GLN A 214 3.83 -8.55 22.50
C GLN A 214 4.21 -9.84 23.24
N ILE A 215 4.66 -10.87 22.52
CA ILE A 215 5.17 -12.11 23.11
C ILE A 215 6.37 -11.81 24.01
N GLN A 216 7.34 -11.04 23.51
CA GLN A 216 8.53 -10.70 24.28
C GLN A 216 8.21 -9.91 25.56
N GLN A 217 7.29 -8.94 25.48
CA GLN A 217 6.85 -8.15 26.65
C GLN A 217 6.15 -9.02 27.70
N PHE A 218 5.29 -9.93 27.23
CA PHE A 218 4.65 -10.92 28.09
C PHE A 218 5.68 -11.84 28.76
N GLU A 219 6.57 -12.46 27.98
CA GLU A 219 7.59 -13.40 28.47
C GLU A 219 8.53 -12.73 29.48
N THR A 220 8.96 -11.50 29.20
CA THR A 220 9.82 -10.74 30.12
C THR A 220 9.14 -10.55 31.49
N SER A 221 7.87 -10.15 31.47
CA SER A 221 7.08 -9.95 32.70
C SER A 221 6.79 -11.28 33.40
N PHE A 222 6.48 -12.32 32.64
CA PHE A 222 6.23 -13.67 33.15
C PHE A 222 7.47 -14.22 33.86
N TYR A 223 8.65 -14.17 33.24
CA TYR A 223 9.88 -14.70 33.83
C TYR A 223 10.32 -13.91 35.07
N ALA A 224 10.09 -12.60 35.09
CA ALA A 224 10.30 -11.80 36.30
C ALA A 224 9.38 -12.26 37.44
N LEU A 225 8.08 -12.43 37.18
CA LEU A 225 7.12 -12.94 38.17
C LEU A 225 7.44 -14.39 38.60
N LEU A 226 7.93 -15.22 37.68
CA LEU A 226 8.31 -16.60 37.98
C LEU A 226 9.55 -16.66 38.89
N ALA A 227 10.51 -15.76 38.69
CA ALA A 227 11.68 -15.65 39.56
C ALA A 227 11.27 -15.24 40.99
N GLU A 228 10.43 -14.21 41.13
CA GLU A 228 9.85 -13.81 42.42
C GLU A 228 9.06 -14.95 43.06
N HIS A 229 8.26 -15.66 42.26
CA HIS A 229 7.54 -16.85 42.70
C HIS A 229 8.47 -17.92 43.29
N ASN A 230 9.56 -18.23 42.60
CA ASN A 230 10.51 -19.26 43.02
C ASN A 230 11.28 -18.83 44.28
N GLN A 231 11.59 -17.53 44.40
CA GLN A 231 12.19 -16.99 45.61
C GLN A 231 11.25 -17.16 46.80
N ALA A 232 10.00 -16.71 46.70
CA ALA A 232 9.06 -16.83 47.82
C ALA A 232 8.66 -18.28 48.14
N LEU A 233 8.68 -19.20 47.17
CA LEU A 233 8.59 -20.65 47.44
C LEU A 233 9.78 -21.14 48.26
N THR A 234 10.99 -20.71 47.90
CA THR A 234 12.22 -21.07 48.62
C THR A 234 12.21 -20.53 50.05
N GLU A 235 11.77 -19.29 50.24
CA GLU A 235 11.58 -18.67 51.55
C GLU A 235 10.55 -19.42 52.40
N LEU A 236 9.41 -19.80 51.80
CA LEU A 236 8.39 -20.62 52.47
C LEU A 236 8.96 -21.96 52.96
N ILE A 237 9.64 -22.69 52.08
CA ILE A 237 10.23 -24.00 52.42
C ILE A 237 11.31 -23.85 53.48
N ASN A 238 12.16 -22.82 53.38
CA ASN A 238 13.20 -22.57 54.36
C ASN A 238 12.66 -22.13 55.72
N ALA A 239 11.56 -21.37 55.76
CA ALA A 239 10.90 -20.99 57.00
C ALA A 239 10.32 -22.21 57.74
N ALA A 240 9.87 -23.23 57.01
CA ALA A 240 9.37 -24.47 57.58
C ALA A 240 10.49 -25.46 57.97
N LYS A 241 11.74 -25.27 57.51
CA LYS A 241 12.83 -26.24 57.77
C LYS A 241 13.06 -26.45 59.26
N GLY A 242 13.10 -27.71 59.67
CA GLY A 242 13.36 -28.11 61.05
C GLY A 242 12.13 -28.10 61.96
N ASN A 243 10.98 -27.61 61.48
CA ASN A 243 9.69 -27.73 62.17
C ASN A 243 8.87 -28.87 61.56
N ASN A 244 9.01 -30.09 62.10
CA ASN A 244 8.29 -31.26 61.57
C ASN A 244 6.76 -31.14 61.68
N ASP A 245 6.26 -30.27 62.56
CA ASP A 245 4.83 -30.04 62.76
C ASP A 245 4.27 -28.98 61.79
N ASP A 246 5.13 -28.28 61.03
CA ASP A 246 4.68 -27.30 60.04
C ASP A 246 3.91 -27.99 58.90
N ILE A 247 2.74 -27.46 58.56
CA ILE A 247 1.91 -28.00 57.47
C ILE A 247 2.67 -28.10 56.15
N VAL A 248 3.66 -27.22 55.90
CA VAL A 248 4.48 -27.29 54.69
C VAL A 248 5.31 -28.57 54.65
N ASN A 249 5.66 -29.20 55.77
CA ASN A 249 6.49 -30.41 55.81
C ASN A 249 5.69 -31.72 55.78
N ILE A 250 4.36 -31.67 55.64
CA ILE A 250 3.53 -32.89 55.62
C ILE A 250 3.84 -33.76 54.41
N SER A 251 3.85 -35.08 54.63
CA SER A 251 4.04 -36.07 53.56
C SER A 251 2.81 -36.21 52.65
N SER A 252 1.61 -36.04 53.21
CA SER A 252 0.34 -36.06 52.47
C SER A 252 -0.79 -35.40 53.26
N ILE A 253 -1.65 -34.69 52.54
CA ILE A 253 -2.91 -34.14 53.08
C ILE A 253 -3.92 -35.24 53.46
N ALA A 254 -3.74 -36.49 53.00
CA ALA A 254 -4.62 -37.61 53.32
C ALA A 254 -4.59 -38.01 54.81
N PHE A 255 -3.56 -37.59 55.57
CA PHE A 255 -3.44 -37.87 56.99
C PHE A 255 -4.20 -36.87 57.88
N TYR A 256 -4.75 -35.82 57.31
CA TYR A 256 -5.36 -34.71 58.04
C TYR A 256 -6.83 -34.55 57.67
N SER A 257 -7.61 -34.01 58.61
CA SER A 257 -8.97 -33.58 58.31
C SER A 257 -8.94 -32.29 57.49
N MET A 258 -10.01 -32.04 56.73
CA MET A 258 -10.16 -30.81 55.97
C MET A 258 -10.08 -29.56 56.88
N HIS A 259 -10.73 -29.62 58.04
CA HIS A 259 -10.76 -28.52 59.00
C HIS A 259 -9.37 -28.21 59.56
N ASP A 260 -8.64 -29.24 59.99
CA ASP A 260 -7.30 -29.09 60.55
C ASP A 260 -6.34 -28.50 59.50
N CYS A 261 -6.35 -29.03 58.26
CA CYS A 261 -5.53 -28.47 57.19
C CYS A 261 -5.87 -27.00 56.92
N LEU A 262 -7.14 -26.64 56.79
CA LEU A 262 -7.52 -25.25 56.50
C LEU A 262 -7.09 -24.30 57.62
N LYS A 263 -7.25 -24.71 58.88
CA LYS A 263 -6.84 -23.91 60.03
C LYS A 263 -5.34 -23.63 59.98
N GLU A 264 -4.53 -24.67 59.81
CA GLU A 264 -3.06 -24.54 59.70
C GLU A 264 -2.64 -23.69 58.49
N ILE A 265 -3.36 -23.77 57.36
CA ILE A 265 -3.12 -22.90 56.19
C ILE A 265 -3.39 -21.43 56.53
N GLN A 266 -4.53 -21.16 57.16
CA GLN A 266 -4.99 -19.80 57.47
C GLN A 266 -4.12 -19.14 58.54
N ASP A 267 -3.65 -19.91 59.51
CA ASP A 267 -2.76 -19.43 60.57
C ASP A 267 -1.31 -19.22 60.06
N ASN A 268 -0.93 -19.86 58.94
CA ASN A 268 0.39 -19.67 58.33
C ASN A 268 0.42 -18.45 57.37
N ALA A 269 0.84 -17.30 57.91
CA ALA A 269 0.92 -16.05 57.16
C ALA A 269 1.86 -16.10 55.94
N GLN A 270 2.95 -16.88 55.98
CA GLN A 270 3.89 -17.00 54.87
C GLN A 270 3.30 -17.83 53.73
N LEU A 271 2.64 -18.94 54.06
CA LEU A 271 1.93 -19.77 53.10
C LEU A 271 0.78 -18.99 52.43
N CYS A 272 -0.01 -18.24 53.20
CA CYS A 272 -1.05 -17.36 52.67
C CYS A 272 -0.47 -16.31 51.69
N ARG A 273 0.69 -15.72 52.00
CA ARG A 273 1.38 -14.77 51.12
C ARG A 273 1.81 -15.45 49.81
N TYR A 274 2.41 -16.62 49.92
CA TYR A 274 2.84 -17.42 48.78
C TYR A 274 1.67 -17.77 47.84
N PHE A 275 0.54 -18.26 48.38
CA PHE A 275 -0.64 -18.58 47.56
C PHE A 275 -1.27 -17.36 46.87
N ARG A 276 -1.22 -16.18 47.49
CA ARG A 276 -1.66 -14.94 46.81
C ARG A 276 -0.77 -14.63 45.61
N MET A 277 0.54 -14.76 45.76
CA MET A 277 1.49 -14.53 44.67
C MET A 277 1.33 -15.59 43.56
N LEU A 278 1.18 -16.87 43.92
CA LEU A 278 0.88 -17.94 42.97
C LEU A 278 -0.42 -17.66 42.19
N TYR A 279 -1.46 -17.18 42.86
CA TYR A 279 -2.67 -16.74 42.18
C TYR A 279 -2.42 -15.58 41.22
N GLN A 280 -1.63 -14.57 41.61
CA GLN A 280 -1.35 -13.42 40.74
C GLN A 280 -0.58 -13.81 39.48
N ILE A 281 0.44 -14.67 39.59
CA ILE A 281 1.17 -15.12 38.39
C ILE A 281 0.29 -15.98 37.48
N LEU A 282 -0.56 -16.85 38.02
CA LEU A 282 -1.50 -17.62 37.20
C LEU A 282 -2.55 -16.72 36.56
N LYS A 283 -3.08 -15.75 37.30
CA LYS A 283 -4.00 -14.73 36.77
C LYS A 283 -3.34 -13.90 35.67
N PHE A 284 -2.06 -13.55 35.83
CA PHE A 284 -1.28 -12.85 34.81
C PHE A 284 -1.23 -13.66 33.52
N VAL A 285 -0.94 -14.96 33.59
CA VAL A 285 -0.95 -15.85 32.41
C VAL A 285 -2.32 -15.83 31.72
N VAL A 286 -3.42 -16.04 32.47
CA VAL A 286 -4.78 -16.03 31.91
C VAL A 286 -5.08 -14.71 31.19
N THR A 287 -4.77 -13.59 31.83
CA THR A 287 -5.26 -12.26 31.41
C THR A 287 -4.34 -11.53 30.43
N ASN A 288 -3.04 -11.81 30.42
CA ASN A 288 -2.04 -11.04 29.65
C ASN A 288 -1.36 -11.85 28.55
N HIS A 289 -1.64 -13.16 28.42
CA HIS A 289 -1.15 -13.92 27.27
C HIS A 289 -1.66 -13.29 25.95
N VAL A 290 -0.83 -13.31 24.90
CA VAL A 290 -1.08 -12.60 23.64
C VAL A 290 -2.39 -13.02 22.96
N SER A 291 -2.82 -14.27 23.16
CA SER A 291 -4.11 -14.79 22.66
C SER A 291 -5.34 -14.24 23.40
N ASN A 292 -5.16 -13.58 24.55
CA ASN A 292 -6.22 -13.30 25.52
C ASN A 292 -6.44 -11.80 25.79
N LEU A 293 -5.72 -10.90 25.10
CA LEU A 293 -5.73 -9.46 25.37
C LEU A 293 -7.12 -8.78 25.32
N ASN A 294 -8.09 -9.40 24.64
CA ASN A 294 -9.46 -8.88 24.51
C ASN A 294 -10.49 -9.67 25.32
N ARG A 295 -10.05 -10.58 26.20
CA ARG A 295 -10.95 -11.43 27.00
C ARG A 295 -11.10 -10.87 28.40
N ASP A 296 -12.31 -10.91 28.92
CA ASP A 296 -12.59 -10.55 30.30
C ASP A 296 -12.26 -11.71 31.24
N PHE A 297 -11.88 -11.41 32.49
CA PHE A 297 -11.60 -12.44 33.50
C PHE A 297 -12.91 -12.96 34.11
N SER A 298 -13.82 -13.44 33.26
CA SER A 298 -15.14 -14.00 33.57
C SER A 298 -15.09 -15.50 33.89
N ASN A 299 -16.14 -16.02 34.52
CA ASN A 299 -16.20 -17.44 34.87
C ASN A 299 -16.35 -18.31 33.61
N GLU A 300 -17.14 -17.83 32.64
CA GLU A 300 -17.36 -18.43 31.33
C GLU A 300 -16.04 -18.58 30.58
N TYR A 301 -15.21 -17.52 30.58
CA TYR A 301 -13.90 -17.58 29.96
C TYR A 301 -12.97 -18.57 30.67
N LEU A 302 -12.93 -18.56 32.01
CA LEU A 302 -12.07 -19.49 32.76
C LEU A 302 -12.41 -20.97 32.51
N GLN A 303 -13.67 -21.26 32.18
CA GLN A 303 -14.15 -22.60 31.85
C GLN A 303 -14.04 -22.96 30.35
N SER A 304 -13.68 -21.99 29.50
CA SER A 304 -13.48 -22.21 28.06
C SER A 304 -12.17 -22.94 27.78
N ASP A 305 -12.02 -23.44 26.55
CA ASP A 305 -10.78 -24.09 26.11
C ASP A 305 -9.56 -23.17 26.26
N VAL A 306 -8.44 -23.79 26.64
CA VAL A 306 -7.15 -23.15 26.81
C VAL A 306 -6.24 -23.49 25.64
N SER A 307 -5.52 -22.50 25.11
CA SER A 307 -4.51 -22.76 24.08
C SER A 307 -3.29 -23.46 24.70
N GLU A 308 -2.63 -24.34 23.94
CA GLU A 308 -1.42 -25.01 24.41
C GLU A 308 -0.28 -24.01 24.70
N GLU A 309 -0.19 -22.93 23.93
CA GLU A 309 0.78 -21.85 24.17
C GLU A 309 0.56 -21.17 25.52
N GLU A 310 -0.69 -20.85 25.88
CA GLU A 310 -1.04 -20.31 27.20
C GLU A 310 -0.77 -21.33 28.32
N LYS A 311 -1.24 -22.57 28.13
CA LYS A 311 -1.13 -23.66 29.12
C LYS A 311 0.31 -24.02 29.45
N ARG A 312 1.23 -23.86 28.49
CA ARG A 312 2.68 -24.06 28.67
C ARG A 312 3.22 -23.25 29.86
N TYR A 313 2.82 -21.99 30.00
CA TYR A 313 3.31 -21.13 31.08
C TYR A 313 2.80 -21.57 32.45
N ALA A 314 1.52 -21.94 32.56
CA ALA A 314 0.97 -22.49 33.79
C ALA A 314 1.62 -23.83 34.17
N SER A 315 1.94 -24.65 33.17
CA SER A 315 2.66 -25.93 33.36
C SER A 315 4.08 -25.71 33.89
N LEU A 316 4.78 -24.67 33.44
CA LEU A 316 6.09 -24.29 33.98
C LEU A 316 6.00 -23.91 35.46
N ILE A 317 4.99 -23.11 35.85
CA ILE A 317 4.75 -22.76 37.26
C ILE A 317 4.48 -24.03 38.07
N ARG A 318 3.57 -24.89 37.58
CA ARG A 318 3.21 -26.16 38.23
C ARG A 318 4.43 -27.04 38.50
N ALA A 319 5.36 -27.12 37.55
CA ALA A 319 6.57 -27.94 37.68
C ALA A 319 7.51 -27.46 38.80
N MET A 320 7.40 -26.20 39.24
CA MET A 320 8.19 -25.67 40.35
C MET A 320 7.63 -26.07 41.71
N LEU A 321 6.36 -26.50 41.79
CA LEU A 321 5.69 -26.78 43.06
C LEU A 321 5.99 -28.19 43.58
N PRO A 322 6.47 -28.32 44.82
CA PRO A 322 6.53 -29.60 45.51
C PRO A 322 5.15 -30.22 45.75
N GLN A 323 5.13 -31.56 45.85
CA GLN A 323 3.91 -32.36 45.96
C GLN A 323 3.02 -32.01 47.18
N ASN A 324 3.65 -31.78 48.33
CA ASN A 324 3.03 -31.28 49.56
C ASN A 324 2.38 -29.91 49.36
N VAL A 325 3.12 -28.93 48.79
CA VAL A 325 2.61 -27.57 48.54
C VAL A 325 1.44 -27.60 47.55
N LEU A 326 1.51 -28.44 46.52
CA LEU A 326 0.42 -28.64 45.56
C LEU A 326 -0.84 -29.22 46.22
N GLY A 327 -0.68 -30.18 47.14
CA GLY A 327 -1.79 -30.73 47.91
C GLY A 327 -2.44 -29.69 48.82
N ILE A 328 -1.63 -28.91 49.53
CA ILE A 328 -2.10 -27.84 50.41
C ILE A 328 -2.83 -26.76 49.61
N LEU A 329 -2.34 -26.42 48.41
CA LEU A 329 -3.02 -25.50 47.49
C LEU A 329 -4.40 -26.03 47.09
N ALA A 330 -4.50 -27.31 46.73
CA ALA A 330 -5.76 -27.94 46.36
C ALA A 330 -6.79 -27.82 47.49
N VAL A 331 -6.37 -28.06 48.73
CA VAL A 331 -7.19 -27.87 49.94
C VAL A 331 -7.62 -26.41 50.11
N ASN A 332 -6.67 -25.46 50.04
CA ASN A 332 -6.95 -24.04 50.22
C ASN A 332 -8.02 -23.50 49.26
N CYS A 333 -8.02 -24.01 48.02
CA CYS A 333 -8.95 -23.56 46.97
C CYS A 333 -10.21 -24.41 46.84
N CYS A 334 -10.34 -25.54 47.55
CA CYS A 334 -11.38 -26.52 47.23
C CYS A 334 -12.80 -25.94 47.41
N ALA A 335 -13.02 -25.09 48.42
CA ALA A 335 -14.31 -24.45 48.69
C ALA A 335 -14.73 -23.48 47.55
N GLY A 336 -13.79 -23.12 46.67
CA GLY A 336 -14.08 -22.38 45.44
C GLY A 336 -14.94 -23.13 44.42
N TYR A 337 -15.36 -24.38 44.67
CA TYR A 337 -16.44 -24.98 43.88
C TYR A 337 -17.76 -24.17 44.00
N GLU A 338 -17.94 -23.42 45.09
CA GLU A 338 -19.09 -22.53 45.29
C GLU A 338 -18.87 -21.20 44.54
N PRO A 339 -19.82 -20.77 43.68
CA PRO A 339 -19.67 -19.54 42.90
C PRO A 339 -19.45 -18.27 43.72
N GLU A 340 -20.04 -18.20 44.92
CA GLU A 340 -19.98 -17.03 45.81
C GLU A 340 -18.71 -17.01 46.68
N HIS A 341 -17.90 -18.08 46.67
CA HIS A 341 -16.73 -18.18 47.51
C HIS A 341 -15.60 -17.29 46.99
N SER A 342 -14.85 -16.64 47.90
CA SER A 342 -13.76 -15.72 47.54
C SER A 342 -12.65 -16.37 46.70
N TYR A 343 -12.45 -17.68 46.85
CA TYR A 343 -11.49 -18.47 46.07
C TYR A 343 -12.05 -19.05 44.77
N HIS A 344 -13.31 -18.76 44.38
CA HIS A 344 -13.95 -19.35 43.21
C HIS A 344 -13.13 -19.18 41.92
N LYS A 345 -12.64 -17.96 41.64
CA LYS A 345 -11.81 -17.73 40.46
C LYS A 345 -10.47 -18.46 40.52
N TYR A 346 -9.87 -18.59 41.70
CA TYR A 346 -8.64 -19.37 41.85
C TYR A 346 -8.91 -20.85 41.58
N PHE A 347 -9.97 -21.41 42.13
CA PHE A 347 -10.43 -22.76 41.85
C PHE A 347 -10.64 -23.00 40.34
N LEU A 348 -11.31 -22.09 39.63
CA LEU A 348 -11.49 -22.19 38.18
C LEU A 348 -10.16 -22.12 37.41
N VAL A 349 -9.22 -21.27 37.82
CA VAL A 349 -7.88 -21.19 37.23
C VAL A 349 -7.11 -22.51 37.39
N LEU A 350 -7.21 -23.16 38.56
CA LEU A 350 -6.60 -24.48 38.77
C LEU A 350 -7.20 -25.52 37.82
N GLN A 351 -8.51 -25.47 37.58
CA GLN A 351 -9.16 -26.37 36.62
C GLN A 351 -8.76 -26.09 35.17
N ARG A 352 -8.75 -24.82 34.75
CA ARG A 352 -8.36 -24.37 33.40
C ARG A 352 -7.01 -24.94 32.98
N TYR A 353 -6.05 -24.92 33.89
CA TYR A 353 -4.68 -25.32 33.60
C TYR A 353 -4.36 -26.77 33.93
N SER A 354 -5.34 -27.58 34.33
CA SER A 354 -5.08 -28.92 34.86
C SER A 354 -4.00 -28.89 35.94
N PHE A 355 -4.08 -27.89 36.83
CA PHE A 355 -2.96 -27.54 37.70
C PHE A 355 -2.64 -28.62 38.75
N LEU A 356 -3.57 -29.56 38.99
CA LEU A 356 -3.41 -30.68 39.91
C LEU A 356 -2.98 -31.97 39.21
N GLU A 357 -2.56 -31.92 37.93
CA GLU A 357 -2.22 -33.09 37.13
C GLU A 357 -1.18 -34.03 37.77
N HIS A 358 -0.18 -33.47 38.44
CA HIS A 358 0.87 -34.23 39.11
C HIS A 358 0.61 -34.44 40.59
N LEU A 359 -0.54 -33.99 41.12
CA LEU A 359 -0.91 -34.29 42.50
C LEU A 359 -1.10 -35.80 42.62
N ASN A 360 -0.26 -36.46 43.44
CA ASN A 360 -0.47 -37.82 43.86
C ASN A 360 -1.74 -37.95 44.72
N VAL A 361 -2.80 -38.48 44.10
CA VAL A 361 -4.08 -38.81 44.75
C VAL A 361 -4.25 -40.30 45.00
N ASP A 362 -3.24 -41.13 44.72
CA ASP A 362 -3.26 -42.58 44.94
C ASP A 362 -3.07 -42.94 46.41
N THR A 363 -3.93 -42.40 47.26
CA THR A 363 -3.93 -42.53 48.72
C THR A 363 -5.28 -43.02 49.22
N ALA A 364 -5.31 -43.58 50.43
CA ALA A 364 -6.55 -44.02 51.05
C ALA A 364 -7.50 -42.82 51.26
N LEU A 365 -8.73 -42.91 50.74
CA LEU A 365 -9.77 -41.91 50.95
C LEU A 365 -10.58 -42.31 52.17
N THR A 366 -10.12 -42.00 53.38
CA THR A 366 -10.70 -42.51 54.63
C THR A 366 -11.31 -41.42 55.50
N TYR A 367 -12.09 -41.86 56.48
CA TYR A 367 -12.34 -41.09 57.69
C TYR A 367 -11.12 -41.20 58.62
N ARG A 368 -10.91 -40.21 59.50
CA ARG A 368 -9.81 -40.25 60.48
C ARG A 368 -10.03 -41.44 61.43
N GLU A 369 -8.95 -42.11 61.84
CA GLU A 369 -8.99 -43.31 62.73
C GLU A 369 -9.76 -43.12 64.05
N MET A 370 -10.02 -41.87 64.45
CA MET A 370 -10.74 -41.50 65.69
C MET A 370 -11.99 -40.63 65.44
N ASP A 371 -12.27 -40.24 64.19
CA ASP A 371 -13.43 -39.40 63.85
C ASP A 371 -14.07 -39.87 62.52
N TYR A 372 -15.01 -40.79 62.67
CA TYR A 372 -15.82 -41.36 61.57
C TYR A 372 -16.80 -40.36 60.93
N ARG A 373 -16.82 -39.08 61.36
CA ARG A 373 -17.78 -38.09 60.86
C ARG A 373 -17.20 -37.20 59.77
N HIS A 374 -15.88 -37.09 59.68
CA HIS A 374 -15.23 -36.14 58.78
C HIS A 374 -14.24 -36.83 57.82
N PRO A 375 -14.42 -36.65 56.50
CA PRO A 375 -13.49 -37.13 55.48
C PRO A 375 -12.09 -36.55 55.67
N ASN A 376 -11.05 -37.30 55.31
CA ASN A 376 -9.72 -36.72 55.17
C ASN A 376 -9.67 -35.66 54.04
N ALA A 377 -8.70 -34.76 54.09
CA ALA A 377 -8.63 -33.62 53.17
C ALA A 377 -8.51 -34.04 51.70
N MET A 378 -7.83 -35.17 51.42
CA MET A 378 -7.75 -35.72 50.07
C MET A 378 -9.12 -36.15 49.52
N ALA A 379 -9.95 -36.79 50.35
CA ALA A 379 -11.31 -37.17 49.98
C ALA A 379 -12.15 -35.93 49.61
N ILE A 380 -12.04 -34.84 50.37
CA ILE A 380 -12.73 -33.57 50.05
C ILE A 380 -12.23 -32.97 48.72
N VAL A 381 -10.91 -33.02 48.45
CA VAL A 381 -10.34 -32.58 47.17
C VAL A 381 -10.95 -33.37 45.99
N ILE A 382 -10.97 -34.70 46.09
CA ILE A 382 -11.57 -35.58 45.05
C ILE A 382 -13.09 -35.36 44.90
N GLN A 383 -13.78 -35.02 45.99
CA GLN A 383 -15.21 -34.67 45.98
C GLN A 383 -15.51 -33.28 45.42
N SER A 384 -14.51 -32.38 45.33
CA SER A 384 -14.72 -30.98 44.93
C SER A 384 -14.30 -30.70 43.49
N TYR A 385 -13.12 -31.14 43.08
CA TYR A 385 -12.56 -30.82 41.75
C TYR A 385 -13.11 -31.73 40.66
N SER A 386 -13.27 -31.18 39.45
CA SER A 386 -13.59 -31.98 38.27
C SER A 386 -12.33 -32.67 37.71
N PRO A 387 -12.48 -33.69 36.84
CA PRO A 387 -11.35 -34.35 36.18
C PRO A 387 -10.45 -33.39 35.38
N THR A 388 -10.97 -32.24 34.92
CA THR A 388 -10.17 -31.28 34.14
C THR A 388 -9.01 -30.71 34.95
N ALA A 389 -9.19 -30.55 36.27
CA ALA A 389 -8.14 -30.11 37.20
C ALA A 389 -6.94 -31.07 37.24
N PHE A 390 -7.17 -32.35 36.95
CA PHE A 390 -6.17 -33.41 37.02
C PHE A 390 -5.63 -33.81 35.64
N GLY A 391 -6.16 -33.28 34.54
CA GLY A 391 -5.64 -33.54 33.19
C GLY A 391 -5.45 -35.04 32.92
N THR A 392 -4.20 -35.43 32.63
CA THR A 392 -3.77 -36.81 32.36
C THR A 392 -3.16 -37.53 33.57
N SER A 393 -3.58 -37.17 34.80
CA SER A 393 -3.00 -37.70 36.03
C SER A 393 -3.00 -39.24 36.11
N GLU A 394 -1.82 -39.85 36.13
CA GLU A 394 -1.67 -41.29 36.33
C GLU A 394 -2.14 -41.76 37.71
N SER A 395 -1.92 -40.93 38.74
CA SER A 395 -2.31 -41.27 40.12
C SER A 395 -3.84 -41.33 40.26
N LEU A 396 -4.55 -40.46 39.56
CA LEU A 396 -6.00 -40.50 39.49
C LEU A 396 -6.49 -41.78 38.79
N VAL A 397 -5.87 -42.17 37.67
CA VAL A 397 -6.21 -43.43 36.98
C VAL A 397 -5.97 -44.65 37.90
N LYS A 398 -4.91 -44.64 38.71
CA LYS A 398 -4.64 -45.70 39.70
C LYS A 398 -5.72 -45.73 40.79
N LEU A 399 -6.10 -44.56 41.32
CA LEU A 399 -7.18 -44.43 42.30
C LEU A 399 -8.51 -44.94 41.74
N GLU A 400 -8.88 -44.56 40.51
CA GLU A 400 -10.09 -45.03 39.83
C GLU A 400 -10.10 -46.55 39.68
N LYS A 401 -8.97 -47.16 39.32
CA LYS A 401 -8.84 -48.63 39.23
C LYS A 401 -8.99 -49.31 40.59
N LYS A 402 -8.37 -48.76 41.66
CA LYS A 402 -8.51 -49.29 43.03
C LYS A 402 -9.97 -49.20 43.51
N PHE A 403 -10.61 -48.07 43.23
CA PHE A 403 -12.03 -47.87 43.55
C PHE A 403 -12.93 -48.87 42.83
N ARG A 404 -12.77 -49.05 41.51
CA ARG A 404 -13.55 -50.02 40.73
C ARG A 404 -13.42 -51.44 41.26
N LYS A 405 -12.19 -51.90 41.56
CA LYS A 405 -11.97 -53.21 42.17
C LYS A 405 -12.77 -53.37 43.45
N TYR A 406 -12.79 -52.34 44.31
CA TYR A 406 -13.56 -52.37 45.56
C TYR A 406 -15.07 -52.50 45.33
N LEU A 407 -15.62 -51.80 44.33
CA LEU A 407 -17.05 -51.90 43.97
C LEU A 407 -17.47 -53.31 43.50
N GLU A 408 -16.52 -54.08 42.96
CA GLU A 408 -16.76 -55.43 42.42
C GLU A 408 -16.69 -56.54 43.50
N TYR A 409 -16.17 -56.26 44.71
CA TYR A 409 -16.10 -57.24 45.80
C TYR A 409 -17.39 -57.29 46.64
N GLU A 410 -18.01 -58.47 46.76
CA GLU A 410 -19.24 -58.69 47.56
C GLU A 410 -19.00 -58.76 49.08
N ASN A 411 -17.75 -58.93 49.55
CA ASN A 411 -17.44 -59.01 50.98
C ASN A 411 -16.06 -58.41 51.28
N PRO A 412 -15.97 -57.10 51.61
CA PRO A 412 -14.72 -56.49 52.01
C PRO A 412 -14.41 -56.93 53.45
N GLU A 413 -13.51 -57.89 53.62
CA GLU A 413 -12.94 -58.16 54.93
C GLU A 413 -12.33 -56.86 55.50
N SER A 414 -12.47 -56.72 56.83
CA SER A 414 -12.48 -55.51 57.65
C SER A 414 -11.25 -54.59 57.65
N ASP A 415 -10.30 -54.77 56.74
CA ASP A 415 -8.99 -54.07 56.75
C ASP A 415 -8.77 -53.08 55.60
N HIS A 416 -9.77 -52.85 54.75
CA HIS A 416 -9.55 -52.12 53.49
C HIS A 416 -10.41 -50.87 53.36
N ILE A 417 -9.75 -49.72 53.61
CA ILE A 417 -10.01 -48.38 53.06
C ILE A 417 -11.51 -48.10 52.88
N ILE A 418 -12.15 -47.61 53.94
CA ILE A 418 -13.49 -47.02 53.87
C ILE A 418 -13.38 -45.80 52.97
N PHE A 419 -13.57 -45.98 51.65
CA PHE A 419 -13.81 -44.86 50.73
C PHE A 419 -14.87 -43.99 51.35
N VAL A 420 -14.58 -42.71 51.55
CA VAL A 420 -15.53 -41.77 52.16
C VAL A 420 -16.82 -41.75 51.35
N LEU A 421 -17.80 -42.53 51.82
CA LEU A 421 -19.14 -42.64 51.26
C LEU A 421 -19.92 -41.35 51.56
N GLY A 422 -19.82 -40.39 50.64
CA GLY A 422 -20.62 -39.16 50.63
C GLY A 422 -20.98 -38.72 49.21
N LYS A 423 -21.82 -37.70 49.06
CA LYS A 423 -22.17 -37.16 47.73
C LYS A 423 -21.10 -36.19 47.25
N GLY A 424 -20.33 -36.59 46.23
CA GLY A 424 -19.43 -35.68 45.52
C GLY A 424 -20.17 -34.51 44.88
N LYS A 425 -19.49 -33.39 44.67
CA LYS A 425 -20.07 -32.23 43.96
C LYS A 425 -20.34 -32.58 42.51
N LYS A 426 -21.34 -31.91 41.91
CA LYS A 426 -21.69 -32.13 40.50
C LYS A 426 -20.49 -31.83 39.60
N GLY A 427 -20.14 -32.76 38.72
CA GLY A 427 -18.98 -32.70 37.83
C GLY A 427 -17.65 -33.08 38.49
N SER A 428 -17.63 -33.42 39.79
CA SER A 428 -16.40 -33.82 40.48
C SER A 428 -15.87 -35.18 40.00
N VAL A 429 -14.59 -35.43 40.26
CA VAL A 429 -13.97 -36.74 40.09
C VAL A 429 -14.76 -37.81 40.85
N TYR A 430 -15.11 -37.55 42.12
CA TYR A 430 -15.86 -38.50 42.94
C TYR A 430 -17.23 -38.85 42.34
N GLU A 431 -17.99 -37.87 41.85
CA GLU A 431 -19.29 -38.11 41.21
C GLU A 431 -19.15 -38.98 39.94
N LYS A 432 -18.10 -38.76 39.15
CA LYS A 432 -17.81 -39.58 37.95
C LYS A 432 -17.46 -41.02 38.33
N MET A 433 -16.71 -41.20 39.41
CA MET A 433 -16.34 -42.52 39.93
C MET A 433 -17.55 -43.28 40.50
N THR A 434 -18.51 -42.61 41.15
CA THR A 434 -19.67 -43.27 41.78
C THR A 434 -20.86 -43.48 40.83
N LYS A 435 -20.94 -42.77 39.70
CA LYS A 435 -21.99 -42.98 38.67
C LYS A 435 -21.83 -44.26 37.84
N ILE A 436 -20.83 -45.10 38.11
CA ILE A 436 -20.67 -46.40 37.46
C ILE A 436 -21.82 -47.31 37.92
N GLU A 437 -22.59 -47.84 36.96
CA GLU A 437 -23.95 -48.45 37.08
C GLU A 437 -24.15 -49.58 38.10
N HIS A 438 -23.11 -50.03 38.81
CA HIS A 438 -23.18 -51.11 39.80
C HIS A 438 -23.25 -50.64 41.27
N ALA A 439 -23.13 -49.33 41.53
CA ALA A 439 -23.08 -48.77 42.88
C ALA A 439 -24.40 -48.83 43.68
N TRP A 440 -25.52 -49.28 43.10
CA TRP A 440 -26.81 -49.29 43.83
C TRP A 440 -27.21 -50.67 44.39
N ASN A 441 -26.48 -51.74 44.04
CA ASN A 441 -26.82 -53.12 44.42
C ASN A 441 -25.95 -53.73 45.53
N CYS A 442 -24.98 -53.00 46.09
CA CYS A 442 -24.18 -53.52 47.20
C CYS A 442 -24.89 -53.22 48.55
N PRO A 443 -24.93 -54.16 49.51
CA PRO A 443 -25.60 -53.95 50.80
C PRO A 443 -24.95 -52.88 51.69
N PHE A 444 -23.77 -52.37 51.31
CA PHE A 444 -22.97 -51.39 52.07
C PHE A 444 -23.27 -49.92 51.72
N TRP A 445 -24.11 -49.62 50.72
CA TRP A 445 -24.42 -48.26 50.25
C TRP A 445 -25.45 -47.52 51.11
N ALA A 446 -25.33 -47.62 52.43
CA ALA A 446 -26.07 -46.73 53.32
C ALA A 446 -25.47 -45.31 53.16
N VAL A 447 -26.06 -44.55 52.25
CA VAL A 447 -25.86 -43.12 52.08
C VAL A 447 -26.02 -42.46 53.45
N LEU A 448 -24.91 -42.06 54.07
CA LEU A 448 -24.94 -41.07 55.14
C LEU A 448 -25.33 -39.75 54.46
N ASN A 449 -26.60 -39.38 54.62
CA ASN A 449 -27.15 -38.07 54.22
C ASN A 449 -26.50 -36.95 55.02
#